data_AF-A0A8X6U8X4-F1
#
_entry.id   AF-A0A8X6U8X4-F1
#
_cell.length_a   1.000
_cell.length_b   1.000
_cell.length_c   1.000
_cell.angle_alpha   90.00
_cell.angle_beta   90.00
_cell.angle_gamma   90.00
#
_symmetry.space_group_name_H-M   'P 1'
#
loop_
_entity.id
_entity.type
_entity.pdbx_description
1 polymer ?
#
loop_
_entity_poly.entity_id
_entity_poly.type
_entity_poly.pdbx_seq_one_letter_code
_entity_poly.pdbx_strand_id
1 'polypeptide(L)'
;MFQRSPRKSLRHASSEVGISKSSVHRIMKRCQWRSYIPRLVQAFNDDDPDRRVQYCEWYLGRCNEDAHLPTKIVFSDEVTFKLNGSINSQNCTY
;
A
#
# COMPACT_ATOMS: atom_id res chain seq x y z
N MET A 1 5.59 -4.89 20.80
CA MET A 1 6.67 -4.20 20.06
C MET A 1 6.30 -3.97 18.60
N PHE A 2 6.19 -5.02 17.76
CA PHE A 2 5.88 -4.87 16.33
C PHE A 2 4.43 -4.45 16.03
N GLN A 3 3.47 -4.77 16.91
CA GLN A 3 2.09 -4.25 16.79
C GLN A 3 1.99 -2.72 16.96
N ARG A 4 2.82 -2.14 17.85
CA ARG A 4 2.88 -0.68 18.09
C ARG A 4 3.73 0.06 17.06
N SER A 5 4.66 -0.65 16.42
CA SER A 5 5.55 -0.08 15.41
C SER A 5 5.80 -1.09 14.28
N PRO A 6 4.84 -1.24 13.35
CA PRO A 6 4.88 -2.27 12.29
C PRO A 6 6.11 -2.15 11.38
N ARG A 7 6.62 -0.93 11.20
CA ARG A 7 7.78 -0.60 10.36
C ARG A 7 9.13 -0.92 11.00
N LYS A 8 9.16 -1.42 12.25
CA LYS A 8 10.40 -1.63 12.99
C LYS A 8 11.16 -2.83 12.41
N SER A 9 12.43 -2.63 12.06
CA SER A 9 13.27 -3.71 11.53
C SER A 9 13.68 -4.69 12.63
N LEU A 10 13.97 -5.94 12.24
CA LEU A 10 14.50 -6.97 13.16
C LEU A 10 15.80 -6.56 13.84
N ARG A 11 16.65 -5.77 13.16
CA ARG A 11 17.91 -5.26 13.72
C ARG A 11 17.65 -4.25 14.83
N HIS A 12 16.75 -3.29 14.58
CA HIS A 12 16.38 -2.28 15.57
C HIS A 12 15.72 -2.96 16.78
N ALA A 13 14.84 -3.93 16.53
CA ALA A 13 14.18 -4.67 17.59
C ALA A 13 15.15 -5.51 18.44
N SER A 14 16.15 -6.10 17.81
CA SER A 14 17.24 -6.82 18.49
C SER A 14 18.05 -5.90 19.41
N SER A 15 18.39 -4.70 18.93
CA SER A 15 19.13 -3.69 19.71
C SER A 15 18.33 -3.17 20.91
N GLU A 16 17.02 -2.95 20.76
CA GLU A 16 16.16 -2.38 21.80
C GLU A 16 15.90 -3.36 22.94
N VAL A 17 15.76 -4.66 22.63
CA VAL A 17 15.46 -5.70 23.63
C VAL A 17 16.73 -6.41 24.13
N GLY A 18 17.89 -6.15 23.51
CA GLY A 18 19.15 -6.83 23.86
C GLY A 18 19.19 -8.32 23.51
N ILE A 19 18.28 -8.79 22.64
CA ILE A 19 18.19 -10.18 22.21
C ILE A 19 18.78 -10.33 20.82
N SER A 20 19.43 -11.45 20.52
CA SER A 20 19.96 -11.73 19.18
C SER A 20 18.89 -11.67 18.09
N LYS A 21 19.25 -11.14 16.91
CA LYS A 21 18.36 -11.01 15.75
C LYS A 21 17.66 -12.32 15.38
N SER A 22 18.36 -13.45 15.48
CA SER A 22 17.81 -14.79 15.21
C SER A 22 16.70 -15.18 16.19
N SER A 23 16.87 -14.84 17.48
CA SER A 23 15.87 -15.10 18.50
C SER A 23 14.64 -14.22 18.32
N VAL A 24 14.82 -12.93 18.02
CA VAL A 24 13.71 -12.03 17.67
C VAL A 24 12.96 -12.55 16.44
N HIS A 25 13.67 -13.04 15.42
CA HIS A 25 13.04 -13.62 14.23
C HIS A 25 12.23 -14.88 14.54
N ARG A 26 12.76 -15.78 15.37
CA ARG A 26 12.07 -17.00 15.81
C ARG A 26 10.78 -16.68 16.58
N ILE A 27 10.83 -15.70 17.47
CA ILE A 27 9.65 -15.22 18.21
C ILE A 27 8.62 -14.65 17.23
N MET A 28 9.04 -13.81 16.28
CA MET A 28 8.16 -13.22 15.27
C MET A 28 7.42 -14.28 14.45
N LYS A 29 8.12 -15.36 14.03
CA LYS A 29 7.53 -16.50 13.33
C LYS A 29 6.53 -17.27 14.21
N ARG A 30 6.85 -17.53 15.47
CA ARG A 30 5.96 -18.23 16.42
C ARG A 30 4.69 -17.44 16.71
N CYS A 31 4.78 -16.11 16.78
CA CYS A 31 3.64 -15.21 16.96
C CYS A 31 2.90 -14.90 15.65
N GLN A 32 3.29 -15.51 14.51
CA GLN A 32 2.73 -15.25 13.18
C GLN A 32 2.72 -13.77 12.77
N TRP A 33 3.67 -12.98 13.30
CA TRP A 33 3.79 -11.57 12.95
C TRP A 33 4.44 -11.44 11.57
N ARG A 34 3.71 -10.78 10.66
CA ARG A 34 4.22 -10.46 9.32
C ARG A 34 4.98 -9.14 9.39
N SER A 35 6.14 -9.09 8.75
CA SER A 35 6.86 -7.84 8.56
C SER A 35 6.00 -6.93 7.70
N TYR A 36 5.81 -5.68 8.13
CA TYR A 36 5.16 -4.68 7.31
C TYR A 36 6.17 -4.17 6.27
N ILE A 37 5.82 -4.28 4.99
CA ILE A 37 6.57 -3.70 3.88
C ILE A 37 5.91 -2.35 3.58
N PRO A 38 6.59 -1.21 3.84
CA PRO A 38 6.06 0.08 3.45
C PRO A 38 5.84 0.12 1.93
N ARG A 39 4.60 0.40 1.51
CA ARG A 39 4.32 0.73 0.12
C ARG A 39 4.36 2.25 -0.04
N LEU A 40 5.00 2.71 -1.11
CA LEU A 40 4.84 4.08 -1.55
C LEU A 40 3.39 4.21 -2.06
N VAL A 41 2.62 5.06 -1.39
CA VAL A 41 1.25 5.39 -1.79
C VAL A 41 1.22 6.86 -2.18
N GLN A 42 0.34 7.22 -3.12
CA GLN A 42 0.07 8.62 -3.42
C GLN A 42 -0.34 9.33 -2.12
N ALA A 43 0.21 10.52 -1.89
CA ALA A 43 -0.25 11.35 -0.78
C ALA A 43 -1.64 11.87 -1.14
N PHE A 44 -2.61 11.57 -0.28
CA PHE A 44 -3.96 12.12 -0.38
C PHE A 44 -4.03 13.43 0.38
N ASN A 45 -4.76 14.39 -0.18
CA ASN A 45 -5.23 15.56 0.56
C ASN A 45 -6.34 15.13 1.52
N ASP A 46 -6.61 15.95 2.53
CA ASP A 46 -7.59 15.63 3.58
C ASP A 46 -9.01 15.40 3.03
N ASP A 47 -9.35 16.02 1.89
CA ASP A 47 -10.67 15.92 1.24
C ASP A 47 -10.76 14.76 0.21
N ASP A 48 -9.63 14.17 -0.18
CA ASP A 48 -9.62 13.09 -1.18
C ASP A 48 -10.35 11.81 -0.73
N PRO A 49 -10.30 11.37 0.55
CA PRO A 49 -11.07 10.22 1.01
C PRO A 49 -12.57 10.37 0.73
N ASP A 50 -13.14 11.52 1.06
CA ASP A 50 -14.58 11.78 0.93
C ASP A 50 -14.99 11.84 -0.54
N ARG A 51 -14.22 12.55 -1.37
CA ARG A 51 -14.45 12.61 -2.83
C ARG A 51 -14.39 11.23 -3.49
N ARG A 52 -13.44 10.38 -3.06
CA ARG A 52 -13.30 9.03 -3.60
C ARG A 52 -14.47 8.14 -3.21
N VAL A 53 -14.95 8.22 -1.97
CA VAL A 53 -16.15 7.50 -1.52
C VAL A 53 -17.37 7.95 -2.32
N GLN A 54 -17.59 9.27 -2.44
CA GLN A 54 -18.70 9.83 -3.20
C GLN A 54 -18.70 9.35 -4.66
N TYR A 55 -17.53 9.35 -5.32
CA TYR A 55 -17.41 8.83 -6.68
C TYR A 55 -17.75 7.33 -6.75
N CYS A 56 -17.23 6.52 -5.81
CA CYS A 56 -17.51 5.10 -5.77
C CYS A 56 -19.00 4.80 -5.57
N GLU A 57 -19.68 5.50 -4.67
CA GLU A 57 -21.11 5.36 -4.44
C GLU A 57 -21.92 5.73 -5.69
N TRP A 58 -21.57 6.86 -6.32
CA TRP A 58 -22.18 7.27 -7.58
C TRP A 58 -21.99 6.22 -8.69
N TYR A 59 -20.76 5.72 -8.85
CA TYR A 59 -20.43 4.73 -9.88
C TYR A 59 -21.21 3.42 -9.66
N LEU A 60 -21.30 2.95 -8.41
CA LEU A 60 -22.08 1.77 -8.06
C LEU A 60 -23.58 1.98 -8.36
N GLY A 61 -24.12 3.16 -8.05
CA GLY A 61 -25.49 3.53 -8.43
C GLY A 61 -25.72 3.43 -9.94
N ARG A 62 -24.79 3.95 -10.73
CA ARG A 62 -24.86 3.86 -12.20
C ARG A 62 -24.74 2.43 -12.73
N CYS A 63 -23.93 1.58 -12.11
CA CYS A 63 -23.85 0.16 -12.47
C CYS A 63 -25.14 -0.60 -12.11
N ASN A 64 -25.86 -0.19 -11.07
CA ASN A 64 -27.17 -0.77 -10.74
C ASN A 64 -28.24 -0.37 -11.76
N GLU A 65 -28.18 0.86 -12.28
CA GLU A 65 -29.07 1.33 -13.37
C GLU A 65 -28.75 0.67 -14.71
N ASP A 66 -27.46 0.52 -15.04
CA ASP A 66 -26.98 -0.10 -16.27
C ASP A 66 -25.78 -1.02 -15.99
N ALA A 67 -26.06 -2.32 -15.93
CA ALA A 67 -25.05 -3.35 -15.71
C ALA A 67 -23.95 -3.39 -16.80
N HIS A 68 -24.21 -2.84 -17.98
CA HIS A 68 -23.24 -2.78 -19.08
C HIS A 68 -22.37 -1.52 -19.06
N LEU A 69 -22.62 -0.57 -18.16
CA LEU A 69 -21.83 0.65 -18.02
C LEU A 69 -20.31 0.40 -17.97
N PRO A 70 -19.78 -0.60 -17.23
CA PRO A 70 -18.34 -0.85 -17.20
C PRO A 70 -17.74 -1.17 -18.57
N THR A 71 -18.53 -1.79 -19.47
CA THR A 71 -18.08 -2.14 -20.84
C THR A 71 -18.15 -0.96 -21.82
N LYS A 72 -18.83 0.12 -21.44
CA LYS A 72 -19.00 1.32 -22.26
C LYS A 72 -17.93 2.39 -21.97
N ILE A 73 -17.09 2.17 -20.96
CA ILE A 73 -16.06 3.12 -20.55
C ILE A 73 -14.70 2.63 -21.04
N VAL A 74 -13.97 3.52 -21.72
CA VAL A 74 -12.56 3.29 -22.08
C VAL A 74 -11.73 4.19 -21.18
N PHE A 75 -10.86 3.58 -20.37
CA PHE A 75 -9.89 4.30 -19.56
C PHE A 75 -8.56 4.42 -20.30
N SER A 76 -7.98 5.61 -20.27
CA SER A 76 -6.63 5.88 -20.75
C SER A 76 -5.81 6.52 -19.65
N ASP A 77 -4.53 6.17 -19.55
CA ASP A 77 -3.58 6.80 -18.64
C ASP A 77 -2.28 7.09 -19.41
N GLU A 78 -1.57 8.12 -18.98
CA GLU A 78 -0.29 8.52 -19.55
C GLU A 78 0.85 8.19 -18.61
N VAL A 79 1.93 7.64 -19.15
CA VAL A 79 3.14 7.37 -18.38
C VAL A 79 4.32 8.11 -19.00
N THR A 80 5.09 8.80 -18.15
CA THR A 80 6.33 9.45 -18.56
C THR A 80 7.51 8.50 -18.44
N PHE A 81 8.20 8.25 -19.56
CA PHE A 81 9.47 7.54 -19.58
C PHE A 81 10.64 8.53 -19.59
N LYS A 82 11.60 8.35 -18.69
CA LYS A 82 12.80 9.21 -18.60
C LYS A 82 14.04 8.41 -18.99
N LEU A 83 14.85 8.94 -19.93
CA LEU A 83 16.08 8.30 -20.42
C LEU A 83 17.26 8.38 -19.42
N ASN A 84 17.12 9.11 -18.32
CA ASN A 84 18.16 9.32 -17.32
C ASN A 84 18.21 8.23 -16.22
N GLY A 85 17.50 7.11 -16.39
CA GLY A 85 17.50 5.99 -15.44
C GLY A 85 16.66 6.19 -14.17
N SER A 86 15.91 7.29 -14.05
CA SER A 86 14.96 7.43 -12.94
C SER A 86 13.73 6.53 -13.20
N ILE A 87 13.63 5.43 -12.46
CA ILE A 87 12.48 4.52 -12.50
C ILE A 87 11.31 5.18 -11.76
N ASN A 88 10.12 5.18 -12.38
CA ASN A 88 8.89 5.57 -11.68
C ASN A 88 8.57 4.52 -10.61
N SER A 89 8.91 4.82 -9.36
CA SER A 89 8.69 3.93 -8.20
C SER A 89 7.22 3.75 -7.84
N GLN A 90 6.31 4.57 -8.34
CA GLN A 90 4.87 4.45 -8.08
C GLN A 90 4.25 3.26 -8.80
N ASN A 91 4.84 2.84 -9.94
CA ASN A 91 4.42 1.66 -10.70
C ASN A 91 5.35 0.45 -10.49
N CYS A 92 6.31 0.55 -9.56
CA CYS A 92 7.27 -0.51 -9.29
C CYS A 92 6.74 -1.43 -8.19
N THR A 93 5.89 -2.39 -8.57
CA THR A 93 5.52 -3.51 -7.69
C THR A 93 6.64 -4.56 -7.71
N TYR A 94 7.31 -4.80 -6.58
CA TYR A 94 8.32 -5.84 -6.39
C TYR A 94 7.80 -6.92 -5.44
#